data_AF-A0A930BRX8-F1
#
_entry.id   AF-A0A930BRX8-F1
#
_cell.length_a   1.000
_cell.length_b   1.000
_cell.length_c   1.000
_cell.angle_alpha   90.00
_cell.angle_beta   90.00
_cell.angle_gamma   90.00
#
_symmetry.space_group_name_H-M   'P 1'
#
loop_
_entity.id
_entity.type
_entity.pdbx_description
1 polymer ?
#
loop_
_entity_poly.entity_id
_entity_poly.type
_entity_poly.pdbx_seq_one_letter_code
_entity_poly.pdbx_strand_id
1 'polypeptide(L)'
;MKKQNWLLIIAVILLSALPLWFAPQPAPGPDGQPGEAFGGADGRAQQAIGQLAPGYEPWFTPLIEPASGEIASLLFALQAALGAGVIGYWLGCVVTRDRWRRKADGQTKNEEKPRAD
;
A
#
# COMPACT_ATOMS: atom_id res chain seq x y z
N MET A 1 -25.10 2.22 4.03
CA MET A 1 -23.66 2.34 4.34
C MET A 1 -23.47 3.58 5.22
N LYS A 2 -22.84 3.49 6.39
CA LYS A 2 -22.73 4.63 7.33
C LYS A 2 -21.95 5.79 6.68
N LYS A 3 -22.34 7.05 6.95
CA LYS A 3 -21.67 8.28 6.46
C LYS A 3 -20.14 8.25 6.65
N GLN A 4 -19.68 7.60 7.71
CA GLN A 4 -18.25 7.38 8.01
C GLN A 4 -17.51 6.56 6.95
N ASN A 5 -18.12 5.53 6.34
CA ASN A 5 -17.45 4.77 5.28
C ASN A 5 -17.21 5.63 4.04
N TRP A 6 -18.17 6.49 3.69
CA TRP A 6 -18.00 7.44 2.59
C TRP A 6 -16.89 8.45 2.86
N LEU A 7 -16.82 8.96 4.10
CA LEU A 7 -15.76 9.87 4.51
C LEU A 7 -14.38 9.20 4.46
N LEU A 8 -14.26 7.94 4.89
CA LEU A 8 -13.02 7.17 4.77
C LEU A 8 -12.61 6.93 3.31
N ILE A 9 -13.56 6.60 2.43
CA ILE A 9 -13.28 6.39 1.00
C ILE A 9 -12.78 7.70 0.37
N ILE A 10 -13.44 8.83 0.65
CA ILE A 10 -13.01 10.13 0.16
C ILE A 10 -11.62 10.48 0.69
N ALA A 11 -11.35 10.24 1.97
CA ALA A 11 -10.03 10.48 2.56
C ALA A 11 -8.94 9.66 1.86
N VAL A 12 -9.19 8.38 1.56
CA VAL A 12 -8.24 7.53 0.83
C VAL A 12 -8.01 8.04 -0.60
N ILE A 13 -9.08 8.42 -1.32
CA ILE A 13 -8.97 8.98 -2.67
C ILE A 13 -8.19 10.28 -2.66
N LEU A 14 -8.44 11.16 -1.69
CA LEU A 14 -7.69 12.41 -1.56
C LEU A 14 -6.22 12.12 -1.24
N LEU A 15 -5.94 11.20 -0.32
CA LEU A 15 -4.56 10.87 0.06
C LEU A 15 -3.75 10.26 -1.11
N SER A 16 -4.40 9.57 -2.05
CA SER A 16 -3.75 9.04 -3.25
C SER A 16 -3.70 10.01 -4.43
N ALA A 17 -4.75 10.79 -4.68
CA ALA A 17 -4.85 11.67 -5.84
C ALA A 17 -4.20 13.05 -5.63
N LEU A 18 -4.21 13.57 -4.40
CA LEU A 18 -3.67 14.90 -4.08
C LEU A 18 -2.15 14.97 -4.35
N PRO A 19 -1.32 13.96 -3.98
CA PRO A 19 0.08 13.92 -4.38
C PRO A 19 0.27 13.92 -5.90
N LEU A 20 -0.58 13.22 -6.66
CA LEU A 20 -0.48 13.19 -8.12
C LEU A 20 -0.82 14.54 -8.78
N TRP A 21 -1.68 15.33 -8.14
CA TRP A 21 -2.07 16.66 -8.63
C TRP A 21 -1.05 17.75 -8.28
N PHE A 22 -0.46 17.68 -7.08
CA PHE A 22 0.41 18.74 -6.56
C PHE A 22 1.92 18.42 -6.68
N ALA A 23 2.30 17.16 -6.97
CA ALA A 23 3.71 16.83 -7.15
C ALA A 23 4.29 17.60 -8.36
N PRO A 24 5.37 18.36 -8.17
CA PRO A 24 6.09 18.99 -9.28
C PRO A 24 6.52 17.93 -10.29
N GLN A 25 6.43 18.26 -11.59
CA GLN A 25 6.98 17.37 -12.60
C GLN A 25 8.51 17.25 -12.38
N PRO A 26 9.04 16.02 -12.33
CA PRO A 26 10.46 15.77 -12.11
C PRO A 26 11.28 16.37 -13.23
N ALA A 27 12.44 16.91 -12.88
CA ALA A 27 13.41 17.40 -13.85
C ALA A 27 13.81 16.26 -14.82
N PRO A 28 14.07 16.56 -16.10
CA PRO A 28 14.56 15.56 -17.05
C PRO A 28 15.79 14.86 -16.50
N GLY A 29 15.86 13.54 -16.68
CA GLY A 29 17.05 12.78 -16.31
C GLY A 29 18.28 13.21 -17.12
N PRO A 30 19.49 12.75 -16.74
CA PRO A 30 20.72 13.00 -17.50
C PRO A 30 20.62 12.62 -18.98
N ASP A 31 19.68 11.72 -19.30
CA ASP A 31 19.47 11.11 -20.61
C ASP A 31 18.41 11.84 -21.46
N GLY A 32 17.90 12.98 -20.98
CA GLY A 32 16.88 13.79 -21.68
C GLY A 32 15.45 13.23 -21.62
N GLN A 33 15.25 12.10 -20.97
CA GLN A 33 13.93 11.51 -20.71
C GLN A 33 13.18 12.30 -19.63
N PRO A 34 11.83 12.40 -19.70
CA PRO A 34 11.05 12.92 -18.58
C PRO A 34 11.43 12.16 -17.31
N GLY A 35 11.82 12.87 -16.26
CA GLY A 35 12.24 12.23 -15.02
C GLY A 35 11.14 11.33 -14.46
N GLU A 36 11.51 10.30 -13.71
CA GLU A 36 10.53 9.50 -12.99
C GLU A 36 10.06 10.25 -11.74
N ALA A 37 8.80 10.69 -11.73
CA ALA A 37 8.26 11.50 -10.63
C ALA A 37 8.23 10.72 -9.31
N PHE A 38 8.12 9.40 -9.43
CA PHE A 38 8.01 8.43 -8.35
C PHE A 38 9.01 7.29 -8.55
N GLY A 39 10.29 7.63 -8.63
CA GLY A 39 11.37 6.64 -8.58
C GLY A 39 11.49 5.99 -7.18
N GLY A 40 12.01 4.77 -7.14
CA GLY A 40 12.29 4.05 -5.89
C GLY A 40 13.30 4.78 -5.01
N ALA A 41 13.27 4.50 -3.70
CA ALA A 41 14.22 5.08 -2.74
C ALA A 41 15.69 4.75 -3.08
N ASP A 42 15.91 3.59 -3.71
CA ASP A 42 17.23 3.10 -4.10
C ASP A 42 17.91 4.00 -5.15
N GLY A 43 17.20 4.42 -6.19
CA GLY A 43 17.75 5.32 -7.21
C GLY A 43 18.16 6.68 -6.65
N ARG A 44 17.43 7.20 -5.65
CA ARG A 44 17.79 8.43 -4.94
C ARG A 44 19.02 8.23 -4.06
N ALA A 45 19.14 7.08 -3.39
CA ALA A 45 20.30 6.74 -2.58
C ALA A 45 21.57 6.64 -3.44
N GLN A 46 21.48 5.98 -4.60
CA GLN A 46 22.60 5.87 -5.53
C GLN A 46 23.10 7.24 -6.03
N GLN A 47 22.17 8.14 -6.40
CA GLN A 47 22.54 9.52 -6.79
C GLN A 47 23.20 10.29 -5.65
N ALA A 48 22.68 10.18 -4.43
CA ALA A 48 23.25 10.85 -3.27
C ALA A 48 24.66 10.33 -2.95
N ILE A 49 24.89 9.02 -3.03
CA ILE A 49 26.21 8.41 -2.81
C ILE A 49 27.22 8.91 -3.85
N GLY A 50 26.84 8.95 -5.13
CA GLY A 50 27.71 9.46 -6.20
C GLY A 50 28.12 10.93 -6.02
N GLN A 51 27.27 11.74 -5.39
CA GLN A 51 27.58 13.15 -5.08
C GLN A 51 28.44 13.31 -3.82
N LEU A 52 28.18 12.51 -2.77
CA LEU A 52 28.88 12.63 -1.49
C LEU A 52 30.28 12.00 -1.52
N ALA A 53 30.44 10.91 -2.27
CA ALA A 53 31.66 10.12 -2.30
C ALA A 53 31.92 9.61 -3.73
N PRO A 54 32.51 10.45 -4.61
CA PRO A 54 32.72 10.11 -6.03
C PRO A 54 33.69 8.94 -6.27
N GLY A 55 34.46 8.52 -5.25
CA GLY A 55 35.33 7.34 -5.30
C GLY A 55 34.75 6.12 -4.58
N TYR A 56 33.46 6.12 -4.24
CA TYR A 56 32.83 5.01 -3.51
C TYR A 56 32.64 3.80 -4.41
N GLU A 57 33.22 2.67 -4.02
CA GLU A 57 32.92 1.38 -4.63
C GLU A 57 31.82 0.64 -3.85
N PRO A 58 30.85 0.00 -4.54
CA PRO A 58 29.84 -0.83 -3.90
C PRO A 58 30.49 -1.95 -3.08
N TRP A 59 30.20 -2.01 -1.78
CA TRP A 59 30.66 -3.09 -0.90
C TRP A 59 29.86 -4.39 -1.07
N PHE A 60 28.81 -4.36 -1.88
CA PHE A 60 27.97 -5.52 -2.20
C PHE A 60 27.53 -5.44 -3.66
N THR A 61 27.71 -6.54 -4.38
CA THR A 61 27.21 -6.72 -5.74
C THR A 61 26.10 -7.76 -5.68
N PRO A 62 24.91 -7.49 -6.24
CA PRO A 62 23.83 -8.47 -6.25
C PRO A 62 24.29 -9.76 -6.94
N LEU A 63 24.11 -10.90 -6.27
CA LEU A 63 24.44 -12.23 -6.81
C LEU A 63 23.56 -12.60 -8.01
N ILE A 64 22.38 -11.98 -8.10
CA ILE A 64 21.44 -12.10 -9.22
C ILE A 64 21.00 -10.68 -9.55
N GLU A 65 21.40 -10.20 -10.72
CA GLU A 65 20.92 -8.94 -11.25
C GLU A 65 19.61 -9.20 -12.02
N PRO A 66 18.48 -8.57 -11.63
CA PRO A 66 17.24 -8.73 -12.39
C PRO A 66 17.45 -8.18 -13.80
N ALA A 67 17.00 -8.93 -14.82
CA ALA A 67 17.25 -8.62 -16.23
C ALA A 67 16.70 -7.25 -16.68
N SER A 68 15.81 -6.62 -15.89
CA SER A 68 15.38 -5.23 -16.06
C SER A 68 14.80 -4.64 -14.76
N GLY A 69 14.81 -3.31 -14.65
CA GLY A 69 14.14 -2.58 -13.55
C GLY A 69 12.62 -2.81 -13.51
N GLU A 70 12.00 -3.18 -14.63
CA GLU A 70 10.58 -3.53 -14.70
C GLU A 70 10.26 -4.85 -14.00
N ILE A 71 11.17 -5.82 -14.05
CA ILE A 71 11.00 -7.09 -13.35
C ILE A 71 11.11 -6.87 -11.84
N ALA A 72 12.01 -5.99 -11.40
CA ALA A 72 12.12 -5.62 -10.00
C ALA A 72 10.85 -4.94 -9.47
N SER A 73 10.27 -3.99 -10.24
CA SER A 73 9.03 -3.34 -9.85
C SER A 73 7.82 -4.29 -9.87
N LEU A 74 7.78 -5.25 -10.80
CA LEU A 74 6.76 -6.30 -10.84
C LEU A 74 6.82 -7.20 -9.60
N LEU A 75 8.02 -7.65 -9.22
CA LEU A 75 8.20 -8.47 -8.02
C LEU A 75 7.80 -7.70 -6.75
N PHE A 76 8.12 -6.40 -6.67
CA PHE A 76 7.67 -5.54 -5.59
C PHE A 76 6.14 -5.39 -5.55
N ALA A 77 5.51 -5.17 -6.71
CA ALA A 77 4.06 -5.08 -6.81
C ALA A 77 3.37 -6.39 -6.41
N LEU A 78 3.95 -7.54 -6.79
CA LEU A 78 3.47 -8.86 -6.39
C LEU A 78 3.56 -9.05 -4.86
N GLN A 79 4.69 -8.69 -4.26
CA GLN A 79 4.87 -8.73 -2.80
C GLN A 79 3.83 -7.86 -2.09
N ALA A 80 3.61 -6.63 -2.58
CA ALA A 80 2.60 -5.73 -2.03
C ALA A 80 1.19 -6.31 -2.17
N ALA A 81 0.84 -6.89 -3.31
CA ALA A 81 -0.46 -7.51 -3.56
C ALA A 81 -0.71 -8.71 -2.62
N LEU A 82 0.30 -9.56 -2.42
CA LEU A 82 0.22 -10.68 -1.47
C LEU A 82 0.06 -10.18 -0.03
N GLY A 83 0.84 -9.19 0.38
CA GLY A 83 0.73 -8.58 1.71
C GLY A 83 -0.66 -7.99 1.97
N ALA A 84 -1.19 -7.23 1.00
CA ALA A 84 -2.54 -6.68 1.06
C ALA A 84 -3.62 -7.79 1.10
N GLY A 85 -3.44 -8.87 0.33
CA GLY A 85 -4.32 -10.03 0.34
C GLY A 85 -4.41 -10.71 1.72
N VAL A 86 -3.26 -10.93 2.37
CA VAL A 86 -3.21 -11.52 3.72
C VAL A 86 -3.90 -10.61 4.75
N ILE A 87 -3.61 -9.32 4.75
CA ILE A 87 -4.22 -8.34 5.68
C ILE A 87 -5.74 -8.26 5.44
N GLY A 88 -6.16 -8.21 4.17
CA GLY A 88 -7.57 -8.18 3.78
C GLY A 88 -8.32 -9.43 4.24
N TYR A 89 -7.75 -10.62 4.05
CA TYR A 89 -8.32 -11.88 4.51
C TYR A 89 -8.48 -11.89 6.04
N TRP A 90 -7.43 -11.52 6.78
CA TRP A 90 -7.47 -11.48 8.24
C TRP A 90 -8.55 -10.52 8.76
N LEU A 91 -8.62 -9.30 8.21
CA LEU A 91 -9.66 -8.33 8.58
C LEU A 91 -11.06 -8.86 8.26
N GLY A 92 -11.22 -9.51 7.11
CA GLY A 92 -12.46 -10.17 6.70
C GLY A 92 -12.90 -11.25 7.69
N CYS A 93 -11.98 -12.11 8.14
CA CYS A 93 -12.25 -13.13 9.15
C CYS A 93 -12.68 -12.52 10.49
N VAL A 94 -11.98 -11.49 10.98
CA VAL A 94 -12.31 -10.81 12.24
C VAL A 94 -13.70 -10.17 12.17
N VAL A 95 -13.99 -9.40 11.11
CA VAL A 95 -15.29 -8.74 10.92
C VAL A 95 -16.40 -9.78 10.79
N THR A 96 -16.14 -10.89 10.10
CA THR A 96 -17.10 -11.98 9.97
C THR A 96 -17.36 -12.58 11.34
N ARG A 97 -16.35 -13.02 12.08
CA ARG A 97 -16.54 -13.60 13.43
C ARG A 97 -17.37 -12.71 14.36
N ASP A 98 -17.13 -11.41 14.36
CA ASP A 98 -17.90 -10.44 15.17
C ASP A 98 -19.38 -10.35 14.77
N ARG A 99 -19.69 -10.45 13.47
CA ARG A 99 -21.08 -10.47 12.99
C ARG A 99 -21.84 -11.71 13.46
N TRP A 100 -21.18 -12.86 13.53
CA TRP A 100 -21.81 -14.12 13.95
C TRP A 100 -22.06 -14.13 15.45
N ARG A 101 -21.11 -13.62 16.25
CA ARG A 101 -21.30 -13.40 17.70
C ARG A 101 -22.51 -12.51 18.00
N ARG A 102 -22.63 -11.36 17.34
CA ARG A 102 -23.76 -10.43 17.57
C ARG A 102 -25.11 -11.02 17.16
N LYS A 103 -25.15 -11.88 16.14
CA LYS A 103 -26.38 -12.59 15.76
C LYS A 103 -26.79 -13.61 16.82
N ALA A 104 -25.83 -14.37 17.36
CA ALA A 104 -26.08 -15.30 18.45
C ALA A 104 -26.62 -14.56 19.70
N ASP A 105 -25.94 -13.50 20.14
CA ASP A 105 -26.36 -12.70 21.30
C ASP A 105 -27.75 -12.04 21.11
N GLY A 106 -28.08 -11.64 19.87
CA GLY A 106 -29.38 -11.05 19.53
C GLY A 106 -30.52 -12.07 19.47
N GLN A 107 -30.24 -13.32 19.08
CA GLN A 107 -31.22 -14.40 19.10
C GLN A 107 -31.55 -14.80 20.53
N THR A 108 -30.55 -14.96 21.40
CA THR A 108 -30.76 -15.30 22.81
C THR A 108 -31.63 -14.26 23.53
N LYS A 109 -31.39 -12.96 23.29
CA LYS A 109 -32.20 -11.88 23.89
C LYS A 109 -33.65 -11.82 23.38
N ASN A 110 -33.92 -12.27 22.15
CA ASN A 110 -35.28 -12.32 21.61
C ASN A 110 -36.06 -13.53 22.15
N GLU A 111 -35.38 -14.64 22.44
CA GLU A 111 -35.98 -15.83 23.05
C GLU A 111 -36.27 -15.62 24.56
N GLU A 112 -35.46 -14.85 25.28
CA GLU A 112 -35.69 -14.50 26.69
C GLU A 112 -36.76 -13.43 26.91
N LYS A 113 -37.14 -12.65 25.89
CA LYS A 113 -38.20 -11.64 26.03
C LYS A 113 -39.54 -12.36 26.19
N PRO A 114 -40.24 -12.25 27.33
CA PRO A 114 -41.52 -12.95 27.52
C PRO A 114 -42.49 -12.48 26.43
N ARG A 115 -43.12 -13.41 25.72
CA ARG A 115 -44.31 -13.09 24.94
C ARG A 115 -45.32 -12.53 25.94
N ALA A 116 -45.57 -11.23 25.87
CA ALA A 116 -46.70 -10.64 26.56
C ALA A 116 -47.95 -11.07 25.77
N ASP A 117 -48.53 -12.19 26.19
CA ASP A 117 -49.88 -12.61 25.87
C ASP A 117 -50.92 -11.85 26.71
#